data_AF-A0A1G3XVD1-F1
#
_entry.id   AF-A0A1G3XVD1-F1
#
_cell.length_a   1.000
_cell.length_b   1.000
_cell.length_c   1.000
_cell.angle_alpha   90.00
_cell.angle_beta   90.00
_cell.angle_gamma   90.00
#
_symmetry.space_group_name_H-M   'P 1'
#
loop_
_entity.id
_entity.type
_entity.pdbx_description
1 polymer ?
#
loop_
_entity_poly.entity_id
_entity_poly.type
_entity_poly.pdbx_seq_one_letter_code
_entity_poly.pdbx_strand_id
1 'polypeptide(L)'
;MQRTRNNLGDLEGTKVKAKTRPVMGFAGPVAILLVVLAAAAIYTAGAPSITTNDYSQYDAEIITSGGNLTLTPKGVDALSRTQAADGATQGTGITMSSSGSPAGNTALTKGNWGYKVEVQAITGSTPAISDFMVELKVNGTVVDTLYVKSDAAPATGEKVTLTYDLGTSTLGNVQSFVIQATKL
;
A
#
# COMPACT_ATOMS: atom_id res chain seq x y z
N MET A 1 57.31 42.47 65.58
CA MET A 1 58.15 43.61 65.13
C MET A 1 58.60 43.35 63.70
N GLN A 2 58.52 44.40 62.87
CA GLN A 2 58.78 44.43 61.43
C GLN A 2 60.10 43.78 60.98
N ARG A 3 60.13 43.23 59.76
CA ARG A 3 60.86 43.84 58.62
C ARG A 3 60.62 43.10 57.29
N THR A 4 59.97 43.80 56.37
CA THR A 4 59.99 43.64 54.92
C THR A 4 61.36 44.00 54.34
N ARG A 5 61.86 43.26 53.33
CA ARG A 5 62.70 43.75 52.20
C ARG A 5 62.57 42.75 51.03
N ASN A 6 62.11 43.18 49.85
CA ASN A 6 62.89 43.56 48.64
C ASN A 6 63.30 42.31 47.83
N ASN A 7 63.39 42.24 46.51
CA ASN A 7 63.20 43.18 45.40
C ASN A 7 63.45 42.40 44.10
N LEU A 8 62.85 42.91 43.01
CA LEU A 8 63.39 43.09 41.64
C LEU A 8 63.92 41.92 40.79
N GLY A 9 63.57 42.05 39.50
CA GLY A 9 64.41 41.70 38.35
C GLY A 9 64.08 40.32 37.80
N ASP A 10 63.39 40.17 36.68
CA ASP A 10 63.78 40.54 35.31
C ASP A 10 65.12 39.93 34.87
N LEU A 11 65.14 39.53 33.60
CA LEU A 11 66.24 39.02 32.78
C LEU A 11 66.20 37.52 32.43
N GLU A 12 65.65 37.31 31.24
CA GLU A 12 66.39 36.81 30.06
C GLU A 12 66.97 35.40 30.03
N GLY A 13 66.69 34.74 28.90
CA GLY A 13 67.55 33.71 28.31
C GLY A 13 67.20 32.31 28.80
N THR A 14 66.57 31.47 28.00
CA THR A 14 67.30 30.86 26.89
C THR A 14 66.32 30.32 25.85
N LYS A 15 66.50 30.76 24.60
CA LYS A 15 65.83 30.20 23.42
C LYS A 15 66.42 28.82 23.15
N VAL A 16 65.59 27.76 23.18
CA VAL A 16 65.91 26.50 22.50
C VAL A 16 64.87 26.29 21.41
N LYS A 17 65.29 26.54 20.16
CA LYS A 17 64.56 26.13 18.96
C LYS A 17 64.84 24.65 18.71
N ALA A 18 63.81 23.81 18.74
CA ALA A 18 63.79 22.53 18.03
C ALA A 18 62.33 22.19 17.70
N LYS A 19 61.91 22.53 16.49
CA LYS A 19 61.73 21.59 15.37
C LYS A 19 60.44 20.77 15.52
N THR A 20 59.39 21.35 14.97
CA THR A 20 58.16 20.69 14.55
C THR A 20 58.47 19.42 13.76
N ARG A 21 57.79 18.30 14.06
CA ARG A 21 56.94 17.54 13.12
C ARG A 21 56.34 16.29 13.78
N PRO A 22 55.21 15.77 13.26
CA PRO A 22 54.02 15.53 14.06
C PRO A 22 53.66 14.03 14.16
N VAL A 23 52.53 13.79 14.82
CA VAL A 23 51.48 12.81 14.47
C VAL A 23 51.16 11.76 15.55
N MET A 24 49.89 11.87 15.98
CA MET A 24 48.94 10.89 16.53
C MET A 24 49.24 10.14 17.83
N GLY A 25 48.40 10.46 18.82
CA GLY A 25 48.06 9.57 19.92
C GLY A 25 46.75 10.01 20.56
N PHE A 26 45.65 9.41 20.11
CA PHE A 26 44.38 9.16 20.82
C PHE A 26 44.02 10.09 21.98
N ALA A 27 43.12 11.05 21.72
CA ALA A 27 42.36 11.74 22.75
C ALA A 27 40.88 11.39 22.61
N GLY A 28 40.35 10.78 23.65
CA GLY A 28 38.92 10.74 23.95
C GLY A 28 38.71 10.11 25.33
N PRO A 29 37.62 10.42 26.04
CA PRO A 29 36.76 11.60 25.90
C PRO A 29 36.13 12.03 27.24
N VAL A 30 36.44 13.21 27.78
CA VAL A 30 35.59 13.83 28.82
C VAL A 30 35.66 15.35 28.67
N ALA A 31 34.51 16.00 28.73
CA ALA A 31 34.29 17.45 28.72
C ALA A 31 34.14 18.13 27.34
N ILE A 32 32.99 17.93 26.71
CA ILE A 32 32.29 19.03 26.03
C ILE A 32 30.89 19.10 26.63
N LEU A 33 30.82 19.80 27.76
CA LEU A 33 29.61 20.29 28.38
C LEU A 33 29.68 21.82 28.28
N LEU A 34 28.63 22.41 27.68
CA LEU A 34 28.32 23.84 27.54
C LEU A 34 28.99 24.67 26.43
N VAL A 35 28.16 25.59 25.91
CA VAL A 35 28.37 26.62 24.86
C VAL A 35 28.15 26.03 23.46
N VAL A 36 26.97 26.10 22.85
CA VAL A 36 26.25 27.32 22.44
C VAL A 36 24.72 27.12 22.53
N LEU A 37 24.08 27.85 23.44
CA LEU A 37 22.69 28.27 23.31
C LEU A 37 22.69 29.58 22.49
N ALA A 38 21.64 29.79 21.69
CA ALA A 38 21.25 31.01 20.96
C ALA A 38 21.76 31.18 19.52
N ALA A 39 21.03 30.57 18.59
CA ALA A 39 20.54 31.29 17.41
C ALA A 39 19.05 30.95 17.24
N ALA A 40 18.21 31.82 17.77
CA ALA A 40 16.79 31.86 17.46
C ALA A 40 16.63 32.41 16.03
N ALA A 41 15.81 31.74 15.20
CA ALA A 41 14.86 32.39 14.30
C ALA A 41 14.13 31.35 13.42
N ILE A 42 12.84 31.18 13.71
CA ILE A 42 11.73 31.11 12.75
C ILE A 42 11.92 30.13 11.58
N TYR A 43 11.29 28.96 11.71
CA TYR A 43 10.46 28.40 10.65
C TYR A 43 9.30 27.64 11.30
N THR A 44 8.19 28.34 11.56
CA THR A 44 6.87 27.69 11.48
C THR A 44 6.51 27.61 10.01
N ALA A 45 7.24 26.81 9.24
CA ALA A 45 6.68 26.28 8.00
C ALA A 45 5.60 25.30 8.45
N GLY A 46 4.37 25.50 7.97
CA GLY A 46 3.22 24.65 8.32
C GLY A 46 3.65 23.20 8.36
N ALA A 47 3.30 22.50 9.44
CA ALA A 47 3.51 21.07 9.52
C ALA A 47 3.13 20.51 8.15
N PRO A 48 4.04 19.84 7.41
CA PRO A 48 3.57 19.07 6.28
C PRO A 48 2.46 18.21 6.90
N SER A 49 1.25 18.34 6.39
CA SER A 49 0.30 17.25 6.50
C SER A 49 1.07 16.07 5.92
N ILE A 50 1.70 15.29 6.81
CA ILE A 50 2.14 13.95 6.48
C ILE A 50 0.81 13.29 6.20
N THR A 51 0.41 13.29 4.94
CA THR A 51 -0.52 12.32 4.42
C THR A 51 0.23 11.03 4.60
N THR A 52 -0.02 10.35 5.72
CA THR A 52 0.35 8.96 5.88
C THR A 52 -0.42 8.25 4.79
N ASN A 53 0.21 8.07 3.63
CA ASN A 53 -0.27 7.12 2.65
C ASN A 53 -0.03 5.78 3.34
N ASP A 54 -1.07 5.24 3.99
CA ASP A 54 -1.07 3.87 4.43
C ASP A 54 -0.98 3.01 3.16
N TYR A 55 0.25 2.66 2.80
CA TYR A 55 0.53 1.63 1.80
C TYR A 55 0.10 0.31 2.43
N SER A 56 -1.18 -0.02 2.27
CA SER A 56 -1.68 -1.36 2.55
C SER A 56 -1.06 -2.29 1.51
N GLN A 57 -0.08 -3.09 1.93
CA GLN A 57 0.36 -4.24 1.13
C GLN A 57 -0.76 -5.28 1.21
N TYR A 58 -1.55 -5.37 0.15
CA TYR A 58 -2.45 -6.50 -0.06
C TYR A 58 -1.58 -7.65 -0.56
N ASP A 59 -1.23 -8.56 0.36
CA ASP A 59 -0.32 -9.65 0.10
C ASP A 59 -0.94 -10.66 -0.88
N ALA A 60 -0.08 -11.21 -1.74
CA ALA A 60 -0.33 -12.12 -2.86
C ALA A 60 -1.79 -12.32 -3.31
N GLU A 61 -2.15 -11.73 -4.44
CA GLU A 61 -3.37 -12.10 -5.12
C GLU A 61 -3.23 -13.44 -5.85
N ILE A 62 -4.08 -14.40 -5.48
CA ILE A 62 -4.11 -15.73 -6.11
C ILE A 62 -5.34 -15.81 -7.02
N ILE A 63 -5.10 -15.95 -8.32
CA ILE A 63 -6.13 -16.18 -9.32
C ILE A 63 -6.25 -17.68 -9.56
N THR A 64 -7.41 -18.25 -9.28
CA THR A 64 -7.72 -19.65 -9.62
C THR A 64 -8.83 -19.68 -10.66
N SER A 65 -8.47 -19.80 -11.93
CA SER A 65 -9.44 -20.11 -12.99
C SER A 65 -9.26 -21.56 -13.43
N GLY A 66 -10.36 -22.29 -13.61
CA GLY A 66 -10.34 -23.65 -14.15
C GLY A 66 -9.98 -23.73 -15.65
N GLY A 67 -9.17 -22.79 -16.16
CA GLY A 67 -8.76 -22.69 -17.56
C GLY A 67 -9.81 -22.09 -18.51
N ASN A 68 -11.07 -21.94 -18.08
CA ASN A 68 -12.15 -21.47 -18.93
C ASN A 68 -12.27 -19.94 -19.04
N LEU A 69 -11.72 -19.20 -18.08
CA LEU A 69 -11.86 -17.74 -17.97
C LEU A 69 -10.53 -17.12 -17.53
N THR A 70 -10.30 -15.87 -17.92
CA THR A 70 -9.25 -15.03 -17.34
C THR A 70 -9.87 -14.15 -16.27
N LEU A 71 -9.29 -14.16 -15.07
CA LEU A 71 -9.68 -13.25 -13.99
C LEU A 71 -8.56 -12.24 -13.82
N THR A 72 -8.88 -10.97 -14.04
CA THR A 72 -7.92 -9.87 -13.90
C THR A 72 -8.33 -8.98 -12.75
N PRO A 73 -7.56 -8.98 -11.66
CA PRO A 73 -7.80 -8.11 -10.53
C PRO A 73 -7.68 -6.65 -10.91
N LYS A 74 -8.55 -5.80 -10.36
CA LYS A 74 -8.50 -4.35 -10.55
C LYS A 74 -8.22 -3.60 -9.25
N GLY A 75 -8.14 -4.31 -8.13
CA GLY A 75 -7.78 -3.77 -6.82
C GLY A 75 -8.99 -3.36 -5.99
N VAL A 76 -8.71 -2.54 -4.97
CA VAL A 76 -9.66 -2.16 -3.92
C VAL A 76 -9.83 -0.65 -3.89
N ASP A 77 -11.08 -0.18 -3.90
CA ASP A 77 -11.44 1.24 -3.90
C ASP A 77 -12.57 1.53 -2.92
N ALA A 78 -12.63 2.75 -2.38
CA ALA A 78 -13.78 3.19 -1.60
C ALA A 78 -15.03 3.34 -2.50
N LEU A 79 -16.16 2.80 -2.06
CA LEU A 79 -17.44 2.86 -2.76
C LEU A 79 -18.10 4.23 -2.59
N SER A 80 -18.28 4.93 -3.69
CA SER A 80 -18.83 6.30 -3.69
C SER A 80 -20.36 6.35 -3.63
N ARG A 81 -21.04 5.22 -3.83
CA ARG A 81 -22.51 5.13 -3.91
C ARG A 81 -23.04 3.82 -3.33
N THR A 82 -24.30 3.84 -2.91
CA THR A 82 -25.08 2.64 -2.59
C THR A 82 -25.73 2.13 -3.87
N GLN A 83 -25.72 0.82 -4.11
CA GLN A 83 -26.27 0.19 -5.31
C GLN A 83 -26.86 -1.18 -4.95
N ALA A 84 -28.03 -1.50 -5.50
CA ALA A 84 -28.63 -2.82 -5.33
C ALA A 84 -27.76 -3.90 -6.01
N ALA A 85 -27.82 -5.12 -5.49
CA ALA A 85 -27.08 -6.24 -6.06
C ALA A 85 -27.54 -6.54 -7.49
N ASP A 86 -26.59 -6.89 -8.36
CA ASP A 86 -26.80 -7.31 -9.74
C ASP A 86 -25.84 -8.45 -10.08
N GLY A 87 -26.35 -9.54 -10.64
CA GLY A 87 -25.55 -10.76 -10.83
C GLY A 87 -25.35 -11.60 -9.57
N ALA A 88 -26.10 -11.37 -8.48
CA ALA A 88 -25.96 -12.10 -7.21
C ALA A 88 -26.60 -13.50 -7.17
N THR A 89 -27.31 -13.90 -8.23
CA THR A 89 -27.86 -15.26 -8.37
C THR A 89 -27.53 -15.82 -9.74
N GLN A 90 -27.49 -17.15 -9.88
CA GLN A 90 -27.23 -17.81 -11.16
C GLN A 90 -28.23 -17.38 -12.25
N GLY A 91 -29.53 -17.32 -11.91
CA GLY A 91 -30.58 -16.90 -12.84
C GLY A 91 -30.35 -15.49 -13.40
N THR A 92 -29.83 -14.58 -12.56
CA THR A 92 -29.54 -13.19 -12.91
C THR A 92 -28.08 -12.94 -13.28
N GLY A 93 -27.29 -13.99 -13.58
CA GLY A 93 -25.88 -13.83 -13.90
C GLY A 93 -25.64 -12.89 -15.09
N ILE A 94 -24.56 -12.11 -15.04
CA ILE A 94 -24.26 -11.07 -16.02
C ILE A 94 -23.57 -11.68 -17.24
N THR A 95 -24.15 -11.48 -18.42
CA THR A 95 -23.56 -11.95 -19.67
C THR A 95 -22.32 -11.12 -20.03
N MET A 96 -21.18 -11.79 -20.22
CA MET A 96 -19.97 -11.17 -20.75
C MET A 96 -20.23 -10.63 -22.16
N SER A 97 -19.63 -9.50 -22.48
CA SER A 97 -19.80 -8.87 -23.80
C SER A 97 -18.56 -8.07 -24.19
N SER A 98 -18.30 -7.99 -25.49
CA SER A 98 -17.27 -7.11 -26.06
C SER A 98 -17.75 -5.67 -26.18
N SER A 99 -19.04 -5.43 -25.98
CA SER A 99 -19.70 -4.12 -26.07
C SER A 99 -20.45 -3.77 -24.78
N GLY A 100 -20.63 -2.48 -24.52
CA GLY A 100 -21.49 -2.00 -23.42
C GLY A 100 -20.89 -2.10 -22.01
N SER A 101 -19.67 -2.63 -21.85
CA SER A 101 -18.96 -2.72 -20.57
C SER A 101 -19.84 -3.26 -19.42
N PRO A 102 -20.39 -4.47 -19.55
CA PRO A 102 -21.31 -5.01 -18.56
C PRO A 102 -20.62 -5.09 -17.19
N ALA A 103 -21.40 -4.86 -16.14
CA ALA A 103 -20.92 -4.90 -14.77
C ALA A 103 -21.92 -5.61 -13.87
N GLY A 104 -21.41 -6.33 -12.88
CA GLY A 104 -22.18 -6.92 -11.79
C GLY A 104 -21.63 -6.47 -10.45
N ASN A 105 -22.47 -6.50 -9.42
CA ASN A 105 -22.04 -6.12 -8.08
C ASN A 105 -22.86 -6.80 -7.00
N THR A 106 -22.24 -7.01 -5.84
CA THR A 106 -22.99 -7.35 -4.63
C THR A 106 -23.76 -6.12 -4.15
N ALA A 107 -24.55 -6.22 -3.08
CA ALA A 107 -25.23 -5.03 -2.56
C ALA A 107 -24.18 -4.02 -2.04
N LEU A 108 -23.97 -2.93 -2.79
CA LEU A 108 -22.94 -1.95 -2.48
C LEU A 108 -23.47 -0.92 -1.49
N THR A 109 -22.64 -0.60 -0.51
CA THR A 109 -22.89 0.40 0.53
C THR A 109 -21.89 1.53 0.39
N LYS A 110 -22.40 2.76 0.24
CA LYS A 110 -21.55 3.95 0.18
C LYS A 110 -20.66 4.04 1.44
N GLY A 111 -19.37 4.27 1.23
CA GLY A 111 -18.37 4.41 2.29
C GLY A 111 -17.69 3.10 2.69
N ASN A 112 -18.20 1.95 2.24
CA ASN A 112 -17.45 0.70 2.35
C ASN A 112 -16.36 0.63 1.28
N TRP A 113 -15.40 -0.28 1.48
CA TRP A 113 -14.43 -0.67 0.47
C TRP A 113 -15.01 -1.72 -0.46
N GLY A 114 -14.68 -1.60 -1.75
CA GLY A 114 -15.09 -2.53 -2.79
C GLY A 114 -13.89 -3.17 -3.46
N TYR A 115 -13.95 -4.48 -3.67
CA TYR A 115 -12.96 -5.25 -4.41
C TYR A 115 -13.43 -5.46 -5.86
N LYS A 116 -12.61 -5.11 -6.84
CA LYS A 116 -12.97 -5.18 -8.27
C LYS A 116 -12.17 -6.24 -9.01
N VAL A 117 -12.86 -7.00 -9.86
CA VAL A 117 -12.26 -7.96 -10.78
C VAL A 117 -12.89 -7.85 -12.16
N GLU A 118 -12.09 -7.99 -13.20
CA GLU A 118 -12.57 -8.17 -14.57
C GLU A 118 -12.51 -9.65 -14.92
N VAL A 119 -13.62 -10.20 -15.37
CA VAL A 119 -13.73 -11.57 -15.85
C VAL A 119 -13.82 -11.53 -17.36
N GLN A 120 -13.00 -12.32 -18.04
CA GLN A 120 -12.91 -12.33 -19.49
C GLN A 120 -13.01 -13.74 -20.05
N ALA A 121 -13.74 -13.88 -21.15
CA ALA A 121 -13.77 -15.10 -21.93
C ALA A 121 -12.43 -15.32 -22.66
N ILE A 122 -12.13 -16.59 -22.95
CA ILE A 122 -10.97 -17.05 -23.69
C ILE A 122 -11.48 -17.82 -24.91
N THR A 123 -11.18 -17.33 -26.12
CA THR A 123 -11.56 -18.00 -27.36
C THR A 123 -11.12 -19.46 -27.37
N GLY A 124 -12.05 -20.37 -27.65
CA GLY A 124 -11.79 -21.82 -27.73
C GLY A 124 -11.62 -22.53 -26.40
N SER A 125 -11.66 -21.82 -25.26
CA SER A 125 -11.62 -22.43 -23.92
C SER A 125 -12.89 -22.17 -23.12
N THR A 126 -13.47 -20.97 -23.17
CA THR A 126 -14.76 -20.68 -22.52
C THR A 126 -15.89 -21.43 -23.23
N PRO A 127 -16.63 -22.32 -22.55
CA PRO A 127 -17.77 -22.99 -23.16
C PRO A 127 -18.91 -22.01 -23.47
N ALA A 128 -19.62 -22.22 -24.59
CA ALA A 128 -20.79 -21.43 -24.96
C ALA A 128 -21.96 -21.66 -23.99
N ILE A 129 -22.81 -20.63 -23.83
CA ILE A 129 -24.08 -20.64 -23.08
C ILE A 129 -23.89 -21.31 -21.71
N SER A 130 -22.91 -20.86 -20.95
CA SER A 130 -22.52 -21.45 -19.67
C SER A 130 -22.55 -20.41 -18.57
N ASP A 131 -23.04 -20.82 -17.40
CA ASP A 131 -22.97 -20.03 -16.19
C ASP A 131 -21.66 -20.32 -15.44
N PHE A 132 -21.12 -19.29 -14.81
CA PHE A 132 -19.97 -19.39 -13.93
C PHE A 132 -20.27 -18.68 -12.63
N MET A 133 -19.86 -19.32 -11.54
CA MET A 133 -19.83 -18.73 -10.22
C MET A 133 -18.44 -18.14 -9.98
N VAL A 134 -18.40 -16.88 -9.56
CA VAL A 134 -17.16 -16.15 -9.24
C VAL A 134 -17.21 -15.80 -7.75
N GLU A 135 -16.34 -16.44 -6.98
CA GLU A 135 -16.26 -16.26 -5.54
C GLU A 135 -15.12 -15.31 -5.20
N LEU A 136 -15.40 -14.35 -4.30
CA LEU A 136 -14.38 -13.61 -3.59
C LEU A 136 -14.10 -14.28 -2.26
N LYS A 137 -12.83 -14.62 -2.03
CA LYS A 137 -12.33 -15.10 -0.74
C LYS A 137 -11.40 -14.07 -0.13
N VAL A 138 -11.66 -13.71 1.12
CA VAL A 138 -10.79 -12.89 1.95
C VAL A 138 -10.33 -13.74 3.11
N ASN A 139 -9.04 -13.84 3.40
CA ASN A 139 -8.66 -14.68 4.54
C ASN A 139 -8.71 -16.18 4.23
N GLY A 140 -8.88 -16.58 2.96
CA GLY A 140 -9.26 -17.94 2.57
C GLY A 140 -10.75 -18.29 2.81
N THR A 141 -11.57 -17.35 3.30
CA THR A 141 -13.02 -17.54 3.53
C THR A 141 -13.82 -16.88 2.43
N VAL A 142 -14.83 -17.55 1.89
CA VAL A 142 -15.76 -16.96 0.91
C VAL A 142 -16.53 -15.83 1.61
N VAL A 143 -16.39 -14.62 1.08
CA VAL A 143 -17.11 -13.44 1.57
C VAL A 143 -18.39 -13.25 0.78
N ASP A 144 -18.30 -13.35 -0.55
CA ASP A 144 -19.44 -13.11 -1.42
C ASP A 144 -19.24 -13.80 -2.78
N THR A 145 -20.29 -13.86 -3.58
CA THR A 145 -20.35 -14.60 -4.84
C THR A 145 -21.19 -13.85 -5.86
N LEU A 146 -20.67 -13.75 -7.08
CA LEU A 146 -21.38 -13.21 -8.23
C LEU A 146 -21.38 -14.24 -9.37
N TYR A 147 -22.34 -14.10 -10.27
CA TYR A 147 -22.54 -15.03 -11.38
C TYR A 147 -22.37 -14.31 -12.71
N VAL A 148 -21.67 -14.96 -13.63
CA VAL A 148 -21.44 -14.46 -14.99
C VAL A 148 -21.81 -15.52 -16.00
N LYS A 149 -22.17 -15.09 -17.22
CA LYS A 149 -22.58 -15.98 -18.30
C LYS A 149 -21.72 -15.75 -19.52
N SER A 150 -21.39 -16.83 -20.22
CA SER A 150 -20.91 -16.76 -21.59
C SER A 150 -22.08 -16.79 -22.57
N ASP A 151 -21.90 -16.19 -23.74
CA ASP A 151 -22.92 -16.21 -24.79
C ASP A 151 -22.76 -17.42 -25.73
N ALA A 152 -23.42 -17.39 -26.89
CA ALA A 152 -23.39 -18.50 -27.85
C ALA A 152 -22.04 -18.68 -28.56
N ALA A 153 -21.17 -17.67 -28.58
CA ALA A 153 -19.89 -17.70 -29.30
C ALA A 153 -18.78 -16.99 -28.52
N PRO A 154 -18.38 -17.51 -27.34
CA PRO A 154 -17.51 -16.77 -26.44
C PRO A 154 -16.14 -16.48 -27.07
N ALA A 155 -15.73 -15.22 -26.99
CA ALA A 155 -14.51 -14.76 -27.63
C ALA A 155 -13.67 -13.89 -26.69
N THR A 156 -12.34 -13.98 -26.86
CA THR A 156 -11.41 -13.07 -26.20
C THR A 156 -11.78 -11.63 -26.52
N GLY A 157 -11.90 -10.81 -25.46
CA GLY A 157 -12.40 -9.44 -25.56
C GLY A 157 -13.78 -9.27 -24.92
N GLU A 158 -14.57 -10.33 -24.86
CA GLU A 158 -15.81 -10.34 -24.06
C GLU A 158 -15.47 -10.39 -22.58
N LYS A 159 -16.01 -9.43 -21.85
CA LYS A 159 -15.68 -9.24 -20.45
C LYS A 159 -16.84 -8.70 -19.65
N VAL A 160 -16.71 -8.80 -18.33
CA VAL A 160 -17.61 -8.20 -17.34
C VAL A 160 -16.77 -7.72 -16.15
N THR A 161 -17.11 -6.57 -15.59
CA THR A 161 -16.48 -6.08 -14.36
C THR A 161 -17.37 -6.39 -13.16
N LEU A 162 -16.82 -7.08 -12.17
CA LEU A 162 -17.52 -7.42 -10.94
C LEU A 162 -16.99 -6.57 -9.78
N THR A 163 -17.88 -6.05 -8.95
CA THR A 163 -17.53 -5.32 -7.73
C THR A 163 -18.16 -5.97 -6.51
N TYR A 164 -17.33 -6.38 -5.56
CA TYR A 164 -17.76 -6.95 -4.28
C TYR A 164 -17.63 -5.90 -3.19
N ASP A 165 -18.71 -5.64 -2.45
CA ASP A 165 -18.64 -4.89 -1.20
C ASP A 165 -17.94 -5.73 -0.11
N LEU A 166 -16.90 -5.18 0.52
CA LEU A 166 -16.14 -5.84 1.59
C LEU A 166 -16.80 -5.70 2.97
N GLY A 167 -17.93 -5.00 3.05
CA GLY A 167 -18.74 -4.84 4.26
C GLY A 167 -18.14 -3.90 5.31
N THR A 168 -17.06 -3.18 4.98
CA THR A 168 -16.31 -2.37 5.94
C THR A 168 -15.85 -1.05 5.33
N SER A 169 -15.84 0.02 6.13
CA SER A 169 -15.25 1.33 5.80
C SER A 169 -13.76 1.43 6.18
N THR A 170 -13.23 0.44 6.89
CA THR A 170 -11.83 0.33 7.27
C THR A 170 -11.25 -0.98 6.74
N LEU A 171 -10.15 -0.91 5.98
CA LEU A 171 -9.39 -2.09 5.59
C LEU A 171 -8.37 -2.41 6.68
N GLY A 172 -8.27 -3.69 7.03
CA GLY A 172 -7.23 -4.17 7.92
C GLY A 172 -5.86 -4.14 7.23
N ASN A 173 -4.80 -3.97 8.02
CA ASN A 173 -3.43 -3.81 7.52
C ASN A 173 -2.87 -5.05 6.79
N VAL A 174 -3.52 -6.21 6.90
CA VAL A 174 -3.16 -7.44 6.19
C VAL A 174 -4.43 -8.13 5.76
N GLN A 175 -4.65 -8.22 4.44
CA GLN A 175 -5.70 -9.04 3.84
C GLN A 175 -5.14 -9.73 2.60
N SER A 176 -5.48 -11.02 2.45
CA SER A 176 -5.29 -11.75 1.19
C SER A 176 -6.61 -11.85 0.45
N PHE A 177 -6.58 -11.55 -0.84
CA PHE A 177 -7.73 -11.66 -1.74
C PHE A 177 -7.47 -12.81 -2.72
N VAL A 178 -8.46 -13.69 -2.83
CA VAL A 178 -8.43 -14.80 -3.79
C VAL A 178 -9.74 -14.74 -4.58
N ILE A 179 -9.62 -14.65 -5.91
CA ILE A 179 -10.76 -14.78 -6.82
C ILE A 179 -10.72 -16.16 -7.46
N GLN A 180 -11.84 -16.86 -7.37
CA GLN A 180 -12.02 -18.17 -7.98
C GLN A 180 -13.24 -18.17 -8.90
N ALA A 181 -13.09 -18.74 -10.09
CA ALA A 181 -14.20 -18.97 -10.99
C ALA A 181 -14.42 -20.47 -11.21
N THR A 182 -15.67 -20.90 -11.01
CA THR A 182 -16.13 -22.27 -11.16
C THR A 182 -17.26 -22.31 -12.20
N LYS A 183 -17.16 -23.18 -13.19
CA LYS A 183 -18.27 -23.44 -14.12
C LYS A 183 -19.37 -24.21 -13.38
N LEU A 184 -20.64 -23.83 -13.59
CA LEU A 184 -21.81 -24.46 -13.00
C LEU A 184 -22.43 -25.53 -13.93
#